data_AF-A0A0M8P1U0-F1
#
_entry.id   AF-A0A0M8P1U0-F1
#
_cell.length_a   1.000
_cell.length_b   1.000
_cell.length_c   1.000
_cell.angle_alpha   90.00
_cell.angle_beta   90.00
_cell.angle_gamma   90.00
#
_symmetry.space_group_name_H-M   'P 1'
#
loop_
_entity.id
_entity.type
_entity.pdbx_description
1 polymer ?
#
loop_
_entity_poly.entity_id
_entity_poly.type
_entity_poly.pdbx_seq_one_letter_code
_entity_poly.pdbx_strand_id
1 'polypeptide(L)'
;MLAGRCLVPKKLLYPVGTPPHTIVHILIEEEPGETLTRAEVMILTATMITRLGGEDCLESNTIPVMAITIFGRMKARVIEAHCTPQVLVIKKTDLLDFSTNKV
;
A
#
# COMPACT_ATOMS: atom_id res chain seq x y z
N MET A 1 -4.38 1.17 -32.50
CA MET A 1 -3.97 1.89 -31.28
C MET A 1 -5.21 2.42 -30.60
N LEU A 2 -5.63 1.83 -29.48
CA LEU A 2 -6.73 2.36 -28.67
C LEU A 2 -6.13 3.36 -27.68
N ALA A 3 -6.42 4.65 -27.87
CA ALA A 3 -6.10 5.68 -26.90
C ALA A 3 -7.04 5.52 -25.69
N GLY A 4 -6.54 4.91 -24.61
CA GLY A 4 -7.24 4.85 -23.34
C GLY A 4 -7.26 6.24 -22.71
N ARG A 5 -8.45 6.84 -22.55
CA ARG A 5 -8.62 8.06 -21.76
C ARG A 5 -8.61 7.69 -20.27
N CYS A 6 -7.70 8.29 -19.51
CA CYS A 6 -7.71 8.24 -18.04
C CYS A 6 -8.41 9.51 -17.54
N LEU A 7 -9.50 9.35 -16.78
CA LEU A 7 -10.24 10.46 -16.17
C LEU A 7 -9.56 10.87 -14.86
N VAL A 8 -9.31 12.17 -14.71
CA VAL A 8 -8.74 12.77 -13.50
C VAL A 8 -9.83 13.59 -12.80
N PRO A 9 -10.40 13.15 -11.67
CA PRO A 9 -11.20 13.93 -10.74
C PRO A 9 -10.61 15.31 -10.47
N LYS A 10 -11.50 16.31 -10.56
CA LYS A 10 -11.21 17.74 -10.45
C LYS A 10 -11.16 18.26 -9.01
N LYS A 11 -11.39 17.43 -7.98
CA LYS A 11 -11.40 17.85 -6.57
C LYS A 11 -10.50 16.96 -5.73
N LEU A 12 -9.59 17.58 -4.96
CA LEU A 12 -9.01 16.93 -3.80
C LEU A 12 -10.15 16.71 -2.81
N LEU A 13 -10.54 15.45 -2.63
CA LEU A 13 -11.68 15.06 -1.80
C LEU A 13 -11.39 15.06 -0.30
N TYR A 14 -10.18 15.42 0.12
CA TYR A 14 -9.79 15.29 1.51
C TYR A 14 -9.81 16.63 2.22
N PRO A 15 -10.38 16.71 3.45
CA PRO A 15 -10.08 17.85 4.32
C PRO A 15 -8.56 17.94 4.47
N VAL A 16 -8.03 19.16 4.62
CA VAL A 16 -6.62 19.38 4.97
C VAL A 16 -6.33 18.55 6.23
N GLY A 17 -5.66 17.39 6.08
CA GLY A 17 -5.38 16.54 7.23
C GLY A 17 -5.07 15.07 6.95
N THR A 18 -5.91 14.31 6.23
CA THR A 18 -5.71 12.85 6.19
C THR A 18 -6.39 12.16 4.99
N PRO A 19 -5.62 11.59 4.04
CA PRO A 19 -6.14 10.63 3.06
C PRO A 19 -6.75 9.40 3.78
N PRO A 20 -7.72 8.68 3.18
CA PRO A 20 -8.18 7.37 3.63
C PRO A 20 -7.04 6.39 3.34
N HIS A 21 -6.09 6.33 4.26
CA HIS A 21 -5.11 5.28 4.27
C HIS A 21 -5.83 3.97 4.56
N THR A 22 -5.75 3.03 3.63
CA THR A 22 -6.15 1.66 3.92
C THR A 22 -4.99 0.98 4.61
N ILE A 23 -5.19 0.53 5.85
CA ILE A 23 -4.17 -0.24 6.58
C ILE A 23 -4.45 -1.72 6.37
N VAL A 24 -3.42 -2.47 5.97
CA VAL A 24 -3.49 -3.93 5.81
C VAL A 24 -2.38 -4.60 6.62
N HIS A 25 -2.70 -5.73 7.23
CA HIS A 25 -1.72 -6.61 7.84
C HIS A 25 -1.47 -7.79 6.91
N ILE A 26 -0.21 -8.06 6.60
CA ILE A 26 0.20 -9.16 5.73
C ILE A 26 1.03 -10.12 6.57
N LEU A 27 0.63 -11.38 6.63
CA LEU A 27 1.41 -12.44 7.27
C LEU A 27 2.12 -13.26 6.19
N ILE A 28 3.44 -13.38 6.30
CA ILE A 28 4.28 -14.20 5.42
C ILE A 28 5.13 -15.12 6.32
N GLU A 29 5.00 -16.44 6.19
CA GLU A 29 5.72 -17.37 7.07
C GLU A 29 7.23 -17.44 6.77
N GLU A 30 7.62 -17.01 5.58
CA GLU A 30 9.00 -17.04 5.07
C GLU A 30 9.89 -15.97 5.74
N GLU A 31 11.21 -16.19 5.72
CA GLU A 31 12.16 -15.16 6.15
C GLU A 31 12.15 -13.97 5.18
N PRO A 32 12.20 -12.74 5.70
CA PRO A 32 12.21 -11.54 4.88
C PRO A 32 13.55 -11.37 4.15
N GLY A 33 13.47 -11.00 2.87
CA GLY A 33 14.58 -10.39 2.13
C GLY A 33 14.52 -8.86 2.15
N GLU A 34 15.57 -8.21 1.64
CA GLU A 34 15.57 -6.75 1.48
C GLU A 34 14.52 -6.25 0.47
N THR A 35 14.23 -7.07 -0.54
CA THR A 35 13.27 -6.78 -1.61
C THR A 35 11.83 -7.01 -1.17
N LEU A 36 10.90 -6.37 -1.87
CA LEU A 36 9.48 -6.64 -1.72
C LEU A 36 9.16 -8.04 -2.24
N THR A 37 8.34 -8.77 -1.50
CA THR A 37 7.79 -10.04 -1.94
C THR A 37 6.71 -9.81 -2.98
N ARG A 38 6.47 -10.83 -3.81
CA ARG A 38 5.34 -10.82 -4.74
C ARG A 38 4.01 -10.66 -4.01
N ALA A 39 3.86 -11.28 -2.84
CA ALA A 39 2.65 -11.20 -2.02
C ALA A 39 2.35 -9.76 -1.60
N GLU A 40 3.35 -9.03 -1.10
CA GLU A 40 3.20 -7.62 -0.72
C GLU A 40 2.72 -6.78 -1.91
N VAL A 41 3.39 -6.89 -3.07
CA VAL A 41 3.00 -6.11 -4.26
C VAL A 41 1.58 -6.45 -4.71
N MET A 42 1.21 -7.73 -4.73
CA MET A 42 -0.14 -8.17 -5.11
C MET A 42 -1.20 -7.66 -4.15
N ILE A 43 -0.97 -7.74 -2.83
CA ILE A 43 -1.94 -7.29 -1.83
C ILE A 43 -2.09 -5.77 -1.88
N LEU A 44 -1.00 -5.02 -2.00
CA LEU A 44 -1.04 -3.56 -2.11
C LEU A 44 -1.87 -3.12 -3.33
N THR A 45 -1.55 -3.67 -4.51
CA THR A 45 -2.24 -3.34 -5.76
C THR A 45 -3.70 -3.78 -5.76
N ALA A 46 -4.01 -4.99 -5.29
CA ALA A 46 -5.38 -5.48 -5.18
C ALA A 46 -6.21 -4.61 -4.22
N THR A 47 -5.63 -4.22 -3.08
CA THR A 47 -6.29 -3.33 -2.11
C THR A 47 -6.63 -1.99 -2.74
N MET A 48 -5.68 -1.38 -3.47
CA MET A 48 -5.91 -0.12 -4.19
C MET A 48 -7.05 -0.25 -5.21
N ILE A 49 -7.01 -1.27 -6.08
CA ILE A 49 -8.00 -1.47 -7.14
C ILE A 49 -9.39 -1.73 -6.53
N THR A 50 -9.47 -2.58 -5.51
CA THR A 50 -10.73 -2.92 -4.85
C THR A 50 -11.36 -1.68 -4.22
N ARG A 51 -10.56 -0.85 -3.54
CA ARG A 51 -11.04 0.39 -2.94
C ARG A 51 -11.47 1.42 -3.98
N LEU A 52 -10.72 1.58 -5.07
CA LEU A 52 -11.10 2.45 -6.19
C LEU A 52 -12.42 2.03 -6.84
N GLY A 53 -12.72 0.73 -6.89
CA GLY A 53 -14.00 0.23 -7.41
C GLY A 53 -15.18 0.37 -6.46
N GLY A 54 -14.97 0.80 -5.21
CA GLY A 54 -16.02 0.97 -4.22
C GLY A 54 -16.75 2.31 -4.33
N GLU A 55 -18.03 2.31 -3.97
CA GLU A 55 -18.88 3.51 -4.01
C GLU A 55 -18.35 4.65 -3.12
N ASP A 56 -17.62 4.33 -2.05
CA ASP A 56 -17.00 5.30 -1.13
C ASP A 56 -15.81 6.07 -1.73
N CYS A 57 -15.34 5.70 -2.92
CA CYS A 57 -14.12 6.23 -3.52
C CYS A 57 -14.32 6.75 -4.95
N LEU A 58 -15.57 7.03 -5.34
CA LEU A 58 -15.93 7.42 -6.71
C LEU A 58 -15.24 8.68 -7.23
N GLU A 59 -14.84 9.62 -6.37
CA GLU A 59 -14.05 10.80 -6.80
C GLU A 59 -12.56 10.71 -6.44
N SER A 60 -12.10 9.56 -5.94
CA SER A 60 -10.70 9.30 -5.61
C SER A 60 -9.99 8.59 -6.75
N ASN A 61 -8.86 9.13 -7.19
CA ASN A 61 -8.00 8.50 -8.20
C ASN A 61 -6.85 7.68 -7.64
N THR A 62 -6.61 7.82 -6.35
CA THR A 62 -5.53 7.18 -5.63
C THR A 62 -6.04 6.80 -4.27
N ILE A 63 -5.87 5.52 -3.91
CA ILE A 63 -6.07 5.03 -2.56
C ILE A 63 -4.69 4.68 -2.00
N PRO A 64 -4.15 5.44 -1.05
CA PRO A 64 -2.91 5.07 -0.39
C PRO A 64 -3.14 3.85 0.50
N VAL A 65 -2.19 2.92 0.47
CA VAL A 65 -2.19 1.72 1.30
C VAL A 65 -0.96 1.73 2.18
N MET A 66 -1.15 1.51 3.48
CA MET A 66 -0.09 1.21 4.42
C MET A 66 -0.20 -0.28 4.76
N ALA A 67 0.84 -1.05 4.48
CA ALA A 67 0.92 -2.44 4.89
C ALA A 67 1.90 -2.60 6.04
N ILE A 68 1.51 -3.40 7.03
CA ILE A 68 2.43 -3.95 8.03
C ILE A 68 2.62 -5.41 7.68
N THR A 69 3.76 -5.74 7.09
CA THR A 69 4.11 -7.12 6.79
C THR A 69 4.83 -7.72 7.99
N ILE A 70 4.28 -8.81 8.52
CA ILE A 70 4.85 -9.61 9.60
C ILE A 70 5.38 -10.90 8.97
N PHE A 71 6.66 -11.16 9.17
CA PHE A 71 7.38 -12.32 8.68
C PHE A 71 7.59 -13.37 9.76
N GLY A 72 8.10 -14.53 9.36
CA GLY A 72 8.66 -15.51 10.27
C GLY A 72 9.63 -14.88 11.29
N ARG A 73 9.70 -15.49 12.48
CA ARG A 73 10.58 -15.07 13.58
C ARG A 73 10.38 -13.63 14.07
N MET A 74 9.14 -13.14 14.07
CA MET A 74 8.78 -11.84 14.66
C MET A 74 9.49 -10.65 14.00
N LYS A 75 9.82 -10.75 12.71
CA LYS A 75 10.36 -9.61 11.95
C LYS A 75 9.23 -8.93 11.20
N ALA A 76 9.28 -7.61 11.04
CA ALA A 76 8.25 -6.88 10.32
C ALA A 76 8.81 -5.69 9.55
N ARG A 77 8.07 -5.22 8.56
CA ARG A 77 8.33 -3.93 7.91
C ARG A 77 7.02 -3.23 7.59
N VAL A 78 7.11 -1.91 7.54
CA VAL A 78 6.00 -1.07 7.07
C VAL A 78 6.25 -0.73 5.60
N ILE A 79 5.21 -0.83 4.79
CA ILE A 79 5.21 -0.42 3.39
C ILE A 79 4.14 0.63 3.20
N GLU A 80 4.49 1.75 2.60
CA GLU A 80 3.55 2.76 2.14
C GLU A 80 3.52 2.74 0.62
N ALA A 81 2.34 2.56 0.05
CA ALA A 81 2.16 2.56 -1.39
C ALA A 81 1.04 3.50 -1.80
N HIS A 82 1.23 4.21 -2.91
CA HIS A 82 0.18 4.99 -3.55
C HIS A 82 0.47 5.14 -5.05
N CYS A 83 -0.58 5.28 -5.84
CA CYS A 83 -0.46 5.61 -7.25
C CYS A 83 -0.42 7.14 -7.43
N THR A 84 0.56 7.65 -8.17
CA THR A 84 0.44 8.96 -8.81
C THR A 84 -0.10 8.76 -10.23
N PRO A 85 -0.45 9.84 -10.95
CA PRO A 85 -0.87 9.71 -12.36
C PRO A 85 0.19 9.07 -13.27
N GLN A 86 1.46 9.03 -12.86
CA GLN A 86 2.58 8.56 -13.70
C GLN A 86 3.18 7.24 -13.20
N VAL A 87 3.20 7.00 -11.88
CA VAL A 87 3.94 5.87 -11.30
C VAL A 87 3.26 5.31 -10.06
N LEU A 88 3.50 4.02 -9.79
CA LEU A 88 3.29 3.43 -8.48
C LEU A 88 4.48 3.79 -7.58
N VAL A 89 4.22 4.53 -6.51
CA VAL A 89 5.23 4.85 -5.50
C VAL A 89 5.10 3.83 -4.38
N ILE A 90 6.20 3.15 -4.05
CA ILE A 90 6.29 2.25 -2.89
C ILE A 90 7.50 2.66 -2.05
N LYS A 91 7.25 2.93 -0.77
CA LYS A 91 8.27 3.15 0.26
C LYS A 91 8.20 2.01 1.26
N LYS A 92 9.35 1.57 1.76
CA LYS A 92 9.42 0.56 2.82
C LYS A 92 10.35 1.03 3.91
N THR A 93 10.08 0.63 5.14
CA THR A 93 11.08 0.72 6.22
C THR A 93 12.15 -0.34 6.02
N ASP A 94 13.24 -0.19 6.76
CA ASP A 94 14.10 -1.32 7.05
C ASP A 94 13.32 -2.39 7.84
N LEU A 95 13.89 -3.58 7.87
CA LEU A 95 13.31 -4.69 8.58
C LEU A 95 13.49 -4.47 10.09
N LEU A 96 12.36 -4.45 10.80
CA LEU A 96 12.29 -4.37 12.24
C LEU A 96 12.35 -5.81 12.79
N ASP A 97 13.23 -6.06 13.74
CA ASP A 97 13.38 -7.37 14.37
C ASP A 97 12.85 -7.32 15.80
N PHE A 98 11.73 -8.01 16.05
CA PHE A 98 11.12 -8.13 17.37
C PHE A 98 11.36 -9.51 17.99
N SER A 99 12.31 -10.29 17.48
CA SER A 99 12.69 -11.59 18.05
C SER A 99 13.39 -11.47 19.40
N THR A 100 13.85 -10.26 19.76
CA THR A 100 14.49 -9.98 21.05
C THR A 100 13.82 -8.80 21.75
N ASN A 101 13.63 -8.88 23.06
CA ASN A 101 13.03 -7.82 23.89
C ASN A 101 14.04 -6.69 24.24
N LYS A 102 15.01 -6.40 23.37
CA LYS A 102 15.97 -5.33 23.62
C LYS A 102 15.42 -4.01 23.07
N VAL A 103 14.91 -3.19 23.98
CA VAL A 103 14.47 -1.80 23.74
C VAL A 103 15.68 -0.89 23.61
#